data_AF-T1D1E3-F1
#
_entry.id   AF-T1D1E3-F1
#
_cell.length_a   1.000
_cell.length_b   1.000
_cell.length_c   1.000
_cell.angle_alpha   90.00
_cell.angle_beta   90.00
_cell.angle_gamma   90.00
#
_symmetry.space_group_name_H-M   'P 1'
#
loop_
_entity.id
_entity.type
_entity.pdbx_description
1 polymer ?
#
loop_
_entity_poly.entity_id
_entity_poly.type
_entity_poly.pdbx_seq_one_letter_code
_entity_poly.pdbx_strand_id
1 'polypeptide(L)'
;SGLPGIESVPGPKLPTVDFLNRYNDDYQKKYTDNDERIKSSPIIKELLERSKLNKEKNKQEIMDKYCLRGAEWGVGDCSTTGMTPDERDAFIAMLKKKAGVE
;
A
#
# COMPACT_ATOMS: atom_id res chain seq x y z
N SER A 1 -46.26 -11.87 22.97
CA SER A 1 -46.35 -10.43 22.70
C SER A 1 -45.16 -9.72 23.29
N GLY A 2 -44.22 -9.27 22.47
CA GLY A 2 -43.10 -8.41 22.89
C GLY A 2 -43.21 -7.07 22.17
N LEU A 3 -43.24 -5.97 22.92
CA LEU A 3 -43.23 -4.62 22.33
C LEU A 3 -41.87 -4.37 21.67
N PRO A 4 -41.81 -3.83 20.44
CA PRO A 4 -40.54 -3.48 19.83
C PRO A 4 -39.89 -2.35 20.63
N GLY A 5 -38.62 -2.52 20.98
CA GLY A 5 -37.85 -1.54 21.75
C GLY A 5 -37.71 -0.19 21.03
N ILE A 6 -37.22 0.82 21.75
CA ILE A 6 -37.07 2.21 21.29
C ILE A 6 -36.19 2.31 20.03
N GLU A 7 -35.36 1.31 19.77
CA GLU A 7 -34.52 1.16 18.56
C GLU A 7 -35.32 0.93 17.27
N SER A 8 -36.59 0.51 17.38
CA SER A 8 -37.48 0.29 16.23
C SER A 8 -38.07 1.59 15.66
N VAL A 9 -37.92 2.72 16.36
CA VAL A 9 -38.38 4.02 15.90
C VAL A 9 -37.17 4.76 15.32
N PRO A 10 -37.11 4.99 13.99
CA PRO A 10 -36.02 5.75 13.39
C PRO A 10 -35.94 7.10 14.09
N GLY A 11 -34.75 7.44 14.60
CA GLY A 11 -34.53 8.73 15.26
C GLY A 11 -34.95 9.89 14.35
N PRO A 12 -35.36 11.03 14.93
CA PRO A 12 -35.75 12.19 14.15
C PRO A 12 -34.64 12.57 13.18
N LYS A 13 -35.00 12.76 11.90
CA LYS A 13 -34.03 13.20 10.90
C LYS A 13 -33.47 14.55 11.34
N LEU A 14 -32.14 14.63 11.40
CA LEU A 14 -31.46 15.90 11.65
C LEU A 14 -31.91 16.92 10.59
N PRO A 15 -32.18 18.18 10.99
CA PRO A 15 -32.59 19.20 10.04
C PRO A 15 -31.51 19.40 8.99
N THR A 16 -31.82 19.06 7.75
CA THR A 16 -30.94 19.32 6.62
C THR A 16 -30.97 20.81 6.32
N VAL A 17 -29.85 21.49 6.53
CA VAL A 17 -29.72 22.90 6.16
C VAL A 17 -29.26 22.98 4.70
N ASP A 18 -30.04 23.69 3.87
CA ASP A 18 -29.83 23.72 2.42
C ASP A 18 -28.44 24.21 2.00
N PHE A 19 -27.80 25.06 2.81
CA PHE A 19 -26.45 25.53 2.54
C PHE A 19 -25.38 24.44 2.68
N LEU A 20 -25.52 23.52 3.65
CA LEU A 20 -24.55 22.43 3.83
C LEU A 20 -24.66 21.42 2.68
N ASN A 21 -25.88 21.15 2.21
CA ASN A 21 -26.10 20.26 1.08
C ASN A 21 -25.45 20.84 -0.20
N ARG A 22 -25.72 22.10 -0.53
CA ARG A 22 -25.08 22.78 -1.67
C ARG A 22 -23.57 22.83 -1.57
N TYR A 23 -23.03 23.10 -0.37
CA TYR A 23 -21.60 23.14 -0.12
C TYR A 23 -20.95 21.77 -0.32
N ASN A 24 -21.58 20.70 0.18
CA ASN A 24 -21.12 19.33 -0.01
C ASN A 24 -21.16 18.92 -1.49
N ASP A 25 -22.23 19.25 -2.20
CA ASP A 25 -22.39 18.96 -3.64
C ASP A 25 -21.31 19.67 -4.47
N ASP A 26 -21.05 20.95 -4.19
CA ASP A 26 -19.97 21.72 -4.84
C ASP A 26 -18.59 21.14 -4.56
N TYR A 27 -18.36 20.68 -3.32
CA TYR A 27 -17.09 20.03 -2.97
C TYR A 27 -16.93 18.70 -3.69
N GLN A 28 -17.96 17.85 -3.70
CA GLN A 28 -17.95 16.59 -4.42
C GLN A 28 -17.67 16.80 -5.90
N LYS A 29 -18.34 17.79 -6.52
CA LYS A 29 -18.10 18.16 -7.91
C LYS A 29 -16.65 18.60 -8.15
N LYS A 30 -16.08 19.42 -7.27
CA LYS A 30 -14.66 19.81 -7.38
C LYS A 30 -13.73 18.60 -7.28
N TYR A 31 -14.03 17.61 -6.45
CA TYR A 31 -13.23 16.39 -6.39
C TYR A 31 -13.34 15.56 -7.66
N THR A 32 -14.55 15.38 -8.21
CA THR A 32 -14.75 14.64 -9.47
C THR A 32 -14.05 15.32 -10.63
N ASP A 33 -14.20 16.64 -10.77
CA ASP A 33 -13.58 17.42 -11.85
C ASP A 33 -12.04 17.35 -11.76
N ASN A 34 -11.48 17.39 -10.54
CA ASN A 34 -10.05 17.23 -10.33
C ASN A 34 -9.57 15.81 -10.63
N ASP A 35 -10.33 14.79 -10.23
CA ASP A 35 -10.00 13.40 -10.50
C ASP A 35 -10.03 13.10 -12.01
N GLU A 36 -11.00 13.64 -12.76
CA GLU A 36 -11.05 13.57 -14.22
C GLU A 36 -9.85 14.28 -14.87
N ARG A 37 -9.47 15.45 -14.37
CA ARG A 37 -8.28 16.17 -14.83
C ARG A 37 -6.98 15.38 -14.57
N ILE A 38 -6.87 14.73 -13.41
CA ILE A 38 -5.72 13.90 -13.06
C ILE A 38 -5.69 12.64 -13.94
N LYS A 39 -6.83 11.97 -14.11
CA LYS A 39 -6.97 10.78 -14.96
C LYS A 39 -6.71 11.08 -16.44
N SER A 40 -7.05 12.27 -16.92
CA SER A 40 -6.79 12.68 -18.31
C SER A 40 -5.36 13.17 -18.54
N SER A 41 -4.61 13.51 -17.48
CA SER A 41 -3.24 14.00 -17.58
C SER A 41 -2.30 12.97 -18.25
N PRO A 42 -1.59 13.35 -19.32
CA PRO A 42 -0.69 12.44 -20.03
C PRO A 42 0.48 11.99 -19.15
N ILE A 43 1.00 12.89 -18.31
CA ILE A 43 2.11 12.61 -17.39
C ILE A 43 1.71 11.55 -16.37
N ILE A 44 0.51 11.66 -15.79
CA ILE A 44 0.05 10.70 -14.77
C ILE A 44 -0.16 9.31 -15.39
N LYS A 45 -0.70 9.25 -16.62
CA LYS A 45 -0.83 7.98 -17.36
C LYS A 45 0.53 7.33 -17.61
N GLU A 46 1.51 8.09 -18.07
CA GLU A 46 2.87 7.60 -18.31
C GLU A 46 3.51 7.07 -17.00
N LEU A 47 3.40 7.84 -15.91
CA LEU A 47 3.91 7.44 -14.61
C LEU A 47 3.21 6.18 -14.06
N LEU A 48 1.91 6.04 -14.30
CA LEU A 48 1.14 4.87 -13.91
C LEU A 48 1.62 3.62 -14.66
N GLU A 49 1.81 3.70 -15.97
CA GLU A 49 2.32 2.58 -16.77
C GLU A 49 3.75 2.21 -16.37
N ARG A 50 4.62 3.21 -16.16
CA ARG A 50 5.98 2.98 -15.64
C ARG A 50 5.94 2.31 -14.25
N SER A 51 5.02 2.73 -13.38
CA SER A 51 4.86 2.13 -12.06
C SER A 51 4.39 0.68 -12.14
N LYS A 52 3.51 0.34 -13.09
CA LYS A 52 3.06 -1.04 -13.30
C LYS A 52 4.22 -1.93 -13.78
N LEU A 53 4.99 -1.46 -14.76
CA LEU A 53 6.16 -2.19 -15.28
C LEU A 53 7.21 -2.43 -14.19
N ASN A 54 7.41 -1.45 -13.29
CA ASN A 54 8.39 -1.55 -12.22
C ASN A 54 7.90 -2.31 -10.98
N LYS A 55 6.60 -2.63 -10.87
CA LYS A 55 6.02 -3.16 -9.63
C LYS A 55 6.68 -4.45 -9.16
N GLU A 56 6.76 -5.46 -10.04
CA GLU A 56 7.35 -6.75 -9.68
C GLU A 56 8.85 -6.67 -9.49
N LYS A 57 9.55 -5.85 -10.29
CA LYS A 57 10.98 -5.59 -10.11
C LYS A 57 11.27 -4.98 -8.74
N ASN A 58 10.55 -3.91 -8.38
CA ASN A 58 10.72 -3.24 -7.09
C ASN A 58 10.36 -4.16 -5.92
N LYS A 59 9.31 -4.98 -6.07
CA LYS A 59 8.94 -5.99 -5.08
C LYS A 59 10.08 -6.98 -4.86
N GLN A 60 10.66 -7.51 -5.94
CA GLN A 60 11.78 -8.44 -5.87
C GLN A 60 13.02 -7.80 -5.23
N GLU A 61 13.39 -6.59 -5.64
CA GLU A 61 14.50 -5.84 -5.06
C GLU A 61 14.32 -5.59 -3.56
N ILE A 62 13.10 -5.28 -3.12
CA ILE A 62 12.77 -5.10 -1.71
C ILE A 62 12.95 -6.42 -0.96
N MET A 63 12.38 -7.51 -1.48
CA MET A 63 12.52 -8.84 -0.85
C MET A 63 13.98 -9.28 -0.75
N ASP A 64 14.78 -9.07 -1.80
CA ASP A 64 16.20 -9.42 -1.80
C ASP A 64 16.99 -8.59 -0.78
N LYS A 65 16.69 -7.28 -0.63
CA LYS A 65 17.28 -6.43 0.42
C LYS A 65 16.95 -6.92 1.83
N TYR A 66 15.69 -7.27 2.09
CA TYR A 66 15.29 -7.79 3.41
C TYR A 66 15.90 -9.15 3.69
N CYS A 67 15.96 -10.03 2.69
CA CYS A 67 16.55 -11.36 2.82
C CYS A 67 18.05 -11.27 3.13
N LEU A 68 18.79 -10.42 2.40
CA LEU A 68 20.20 -10.15 2.66
C LEU A 68 20.42 -9.67 4.10
N ARG A 69 19.63 -8.68 4.54
CA ARG A 69 19.78 -8.12 5.89
C ARG A 69 19.37 -9.12 6.98
N GLY A 70 18.35 -9.93 6.72
CA GLY A 70 17.94 -11.03 7.61
C GLY A 70 19.01 -12.10 7.75
N ALA A 71 19.69 -12.44 6.66
CA ALA A 71 20.83 -13.36 6.68
C ALA A 71 22.01 -12.79 7.48
N GLU A 72 22.35 -11.51 7.28
CA GLU A 72 23.43 -10.84 8.03
C GLU A 72 23.16 -10.77 9.54
N TRP A 73 21.89 -10.59 9.94
CA TRP A 73 21.49 -10.39 11.33
C TRP A 73 21.01 -11.68 12.00
N GLY A 74 20.89 -12.78 11.25
CA GLY A 74 20.38 -14.05 11.75
C GLY A 74 18.89 -14.03 12.15
N VAL A 75 18.08 -13.17 11.52
CA VAL A 75 16.65 -13.01 11.86
C VAL A 75 15.74 -13.16 10.64
N GLY A 76 14.53 -13.67 10.87
CA GLY A 76 13.49 -13.83 9.85
C GLY A 76 13.67 -15.07 8.95
N ASP A 77 12.90 -15.11 7.86
CA ASP A 77 12.78 -16.29 6.98
C ASP A 77 14.08 -16.62 6.24
N CYS A 78 14.97 -15.64 6.04
CA CYS A 78 16.30 -15.83 5.45
C CYS A 78 17.43 -15.91 6.50
N SER A 79 17.10 -16.19 7.77
CA SER A 79 18.12 -16.29 8.81
C SER A 79 19.12 -17.42 8.54
N THR A 80 20.38 -17.17 8.87
CA THR A 80 21.45 -18.18 8.81
C THR A 80 21.70 -18.83 10.18
N THR A 81 20.72 -18.74 11.09
CA THR A 81 20.85 -19.25 12.45
C THR A 81 20.94 -20.77 12.40
N GLY A 82 22.03 -21.32 12.94
CA GLY A 82 22.32 -22.76 12.89
C GLY A 82 23.18 -23.20 11.70
N MET A 83 23.55 -22.31 10.78
CA MET A 83 24.58 -22.57 9.77
C MET A 83 25.98 -22.49 10.40
N THR A 84 26.94 -23.21 9.82
CA THR A 84 28.36 -22.97 10.14
C THR A 84 28.82 -21.60 9.62
N PRO A 85 29.90 -21.02 10.18
CA PRO A 85 30.40 -19.72 9.72
C PRO A 85 30.67 -19.66 8.22
N ASP A 86 31.25 -20.73 7.66
CA ASP A 86 31.60 -20.81 6.23
C ASP A 86 30.34 -20.88 5.35
N GLU A 87 29.34 -21.67 5.75
CA GLU A 87 28.05 -21.77 5.04
C GLU A 87 27.28 -20.44 5.07
N ARG A 88 27.28 -19.76 6.22
CA ARG A 88 26.69 -18.44 6.36
C ARG A 88 27.35 -17.45 5.39
N ASP A 89 28.67 -17.38 5.39
CA ASP A 89 29.40 -16.40 4.59
C ASP A 89 29.23 -16.68 3.09
N ALA A 90 29.21 -17.95 2.68
CA ALA A 90 28.89 -18.36 1.31
C ALA A 90 27.45 -17.99 0.92
N PHE A 91 26.47 -18.19 1.79
CA PHE A 91 25.07 -17.83 1.55
C PHE A 91 24.88 -16.31 1.44
N ILE A 92 25.50 -15.53 2.33
CA ILE A 92 25.46 -14.07 2.27
C ILE A 92 26.12 -13.57 0.98
N ALA A 93 27.26 -14.15 0.56
CA ALA A 93 27.91 -13.80 -0.70
C ALA A 93 27.00 -14.06 -1.92
N MET A 94 26.28 -15.17 -1.93
CA MET A 94 25.28 -15.47 -2.96
C MET A 94 24.16 -14.43 -3.00
N LEU A 95 23.63 -14.03 -1.84
CA LEU A 95 22.57 -13.01 -1.74
C LEU A 95 23.06 -11.63 -2.19
N LYS A 96 24.30 -11.23 -1.85
CA LYS A 96 24.90 -9.97 -2.31
C LYS A 96 25.01 -9.91 -3.83
N LYS A 97 25.47 -11.01 -4.44
CA LYS A 97 25.54 -11.14 -5.90
C LYS A 97 24.16 -11.04 -6.55
N LYS A 98 23.14 -11.69 -5.97
CA LYS A 98 21.75 -11.62 -6.46
C LYS A 98 21.17 -10.21 -6.33
N ALA A 99 21.45 -9.52 -5.22
CA ALA A 99 20.98 -8.16 -4.96
C ALA A 99 21.77 -7.07 -5.70
N GLY A 100 22.86 -7.42 -6.40
CA GLY A 100 23.72 -6.47 -7.11
C GLY A 100 24.50 -5.53 -6.20
N VAL A 101 24.88 -6.00 -5.00
CA VAL A 101 25.61 -5.24 -3.97
C VAL A 101 27.07 -5.71 -3.88
N GLU A 102 27.68 -6.06 -5.01
CA GLU A 102 29.11 -6.44 -5.09
C GLU A 102 30.03 -5.28 -4.64
#